data_AF-M1ZLP0-F1
#
_entry.id   AF-M1ZLP0-F1
#
_cell.length_a   1.000
_cell.length_b   1.000
_cell.length_c   1.000
_cell.angle_alpha   90.00
_cell.angle_beta   90.00
_cell.angle_gamma   90.00
#
_symmetry.space_group_name_H-M   'P 1'
#
loop_
_entity.id
_entity.type
_entity.pdbx_description
1 polymer ?
#
loop_
_entity_poly.entity_id
_entity_poly.type
_entity_poly.pdbx_seq_one_letter_code
_entity_poly.pdbx_strand_id
1 'polypeptide(L)' 'MNCILCNEKSKNNVNLLGTNLCKDCFTAISTISISNKKYDYYKETIKLILKKYIYSKTILNPVK' A
#
# COMPACT_ATOMS: atom_id res chain seq x y z
N MET A 1 1.11 12.44 -7.64
CA MET A 1 0.47 11.11 -7.78
C MET A 1 -0.70 11.05 -6.81
N ASN A 2 -1.74 10.30 -7.17
CA ASN A 2 -2.89 10.12 -6.29
C ASN A 2 -2.59 8.99 -5.29
N CYS A 3 -3.24 9.02 -4.13
CA CYS A 3 -3.20 7.92 -3.18
C CYS A 3 -3.94 6.72 -3.77
N ILE A 4 -3.36 5.51 -3.71
CA ILE A 4 -4.02 4.31 -4.22
C ILE A 4 -5.32 3.94 -3.49
N LEU A 5 -5.51 4.44 -2.25
CA LEU A 5 -6.65 4.11 -1.41
C LEU A 5 -7.82 5.09 -1.55
N CYS A 6 -7.57 6.39 -1.34
CA CYS A 6 -8.63 7.40 -1.43
C CYS A 6 -8.71 8.08 -2.80
N ASN A 7 -7.77 7.80 -3.71
CA ASN A 7 -7.64 8.45 -5.01
C ASN A 7 -7.47 9.98 -4.97
N GLU A 8 -7.26 10.56 -3.77
CA GLU A 8 -7.03 11.98 -3.62
C GLU A 8 -5.57 12.35 -3.94
N LYS A 9 -5.42 13.56 -4.50
CA LYS A 9 -4.12 14.15 -4.75
C LYS A 9 -3.61 14.79 -3.47
N SER A 10 -2.75 14.08 -2.74
CA SER A 10 -2.11 14.62 -1.53
C SER A 10 -0.74 15.20 -1.84
N LYS A 11 -0.37 16.27 -1.12
CA LYS A 11 1.00 16.82 -1.10
C LYS A 11 1.94 15.95 -0.25
N ASN A 12 1.39 15.27 0.76
CA ASN A 12 2.15 14.48 1.74
C ASN A 12 1.99 13.00 1.45
N ASN A 13 2.69 12.56 0.42
CA ASN A 13 2.68 11.18 -0.02
C ASN A 13 3.77 10.35 0.67
N VAL A 14 3.45 9.10 0.95
CA VAL A 14 4.34 8.05 1.46
C VAL A 14 4.46 6.99 0.37
N ASN A 15 5.70 6.63 0.02
CA ASN A 15 5.97 5.51 -0.86
C ASN A 15 6.08 4.23 -0.02
N LEU A 16 5.11 3.34 -0.14
CA LEU A 16 5.12 2.03 0.49
C LEU A 16 5.35 0.96 -0.58
N LEU A 17 6.54 0.36 -0.58
CA LEU A 17 6.92 -0.73 -1.50
C LEU A 17 6.69 -0.38 -2.99
N GLY A 18 6.99 0.86 -3.38
CA GLY A 18 6.78 1.36 -4.74
C GLY A 18 5.34 1.80 -5.03
N THR A 19 4.44 1.78 -4.05
CA THR A 19 3.06 2.24 -4.17
C THR A 19 2.84 3.55 -3.43
N ASN A 20 2.13 4.49 -4.05
CA ASN A 20 1.89 5.81 -3.49
C ASN A 20 0.65 5.84 -2.59
N LEU A 21 0.81 6.30 -1.35
CA LEU A 21 -0.28 6.54 -0.39
C LEU A 21 -0.22 7.97 0.15
N CYS A 22 -1.34 8.57 0.52
CA CYS A 22 -1.30 9.78 1.35
C CYS A 22 -0.99 9.40 2.80
N LYS A 23 -0.41 10.34 3.55
CA LYS A 23 -0.06 10.15 4.96
C LYS A 23 -1.27 9.74 5.82
N ASP A 24 -2.45 10.26 5.52
CA ASP A 24 -3.66 9.95 6.29
C ASP A 24 -4.08 8.50 6.12
N CYS A 25 -4.08 8.00 4.87
CA CYS A 25 -4.34 6.60 4.57
C CYS A 25 -3.27 5.68 5.16
N PHE A 26 -1.99 6.06 5.10
CA PHE A 26 -0.92 5.30 5.74
C PHE A 26 -1.13 5.20 7.26
N THR A 27 -1.44 6.33 7.90
CA THR A 27 -1.70 6.40 9.34
C THR A 27 -2.90 5.52 9.70
N ALA A 28 -4.01 5.65 8.96
CA ALA A 28 -5.21 4.85 9.17
C ALA A 28 -4.93 3.33 9.09
N ILE A 29 -4.12 2.88 8.13
CA ILE A 29 -3.70 1.47 8.04
C ILE A 29 -2.84 1.06 9.24
N SER A 30 -1.90 1.92 9.65
CA SER A 30 -0.96 1.58 10.74
C SER A 30 -1.60 1.52 12.12
N THR A 31 -2.73 2.22 12.32
CA THR A 31 -3.38 2.34 13.63
C THR A 31 -4.77 1.69 13.69
N ILE A 32 -5.23 1.02 12.64
CA ILE A 32 -6.56 0.41 12.64
C ILE A 32 -6.62 -0.77 13.62
N SER A 33 -7.67 -0.81 14.44
CA SER A 33 -7.97 -1.98 15.28
C SER A 33 -8.42 -3.16 14.42
N ILE A 34 -8.07 -4.39 14.84
CA ILE A 34 -8.51 -5.64 14.23
C ILE A 34 -10.05 -5.76 14.24
N SER A 35 -10.72 -5.18 15.23
CA SER A 35 -12.18 -5.17 15.33
C SER A 35 -12.88 -4.19 14.38
N ASN A 36 -12.13 -3.33 13.68
CA ASN A 36 -12.72 -2.35 12.78
C ASN A 36 -13.16 -3.00 11.47
N LYS A 37 -14.36 -2.66 10.98
CA LYS A 37 -14.91 -3.15 9.71
C LYS A 37 -14.03 -2.94 8.48
N LYS A 38 -13.11 -1.94 8.50
CA LYS A 38 -12.18 -1.67 7.40
C LYS A 38 -10.86 -2.45 7.51
N TYR A 39 -10.63 -3.18 8.61
CA TYR A 39 -9.38 -3.88 8.85
C TYR A 39 -9.06 -4.87 7.74
N ASP A 40 -10.03 -5.72 7.38
CA ASP A 40 -9.82 -6.72 6.33
C ASP A 40 -9.54 -6.08 4.97
N TYR A 41 -10.22 -4.98 4.64
CA TYR A 41 -9.94 -4.22 3.43
C TYR A 41 -8.49 -3.70 3.37
N TYR A 42 -8.01 -3.11 4.47
CA TYR A 42 -6.62 -2.63 4.53
C TYR A 42 -5.61 -3.77 4.50
N LYS A 43 -5.88 -4.87 5.22
CA LYS A 43 -5.05 -6.09 5.21
C LYS A 43 -4.90 -6.66 3.80
N GLU A 44 -6.00 -6.82 3.06
CA GLU A 44 -5.94 -7.33 1.69
C GLU A 44 -5.25 -6.33 0.74
N THR A 45 -5.42 -5.03 0.95
CA THR A 45 -4.68 -4.02 0.17
C THR A 45 -3.17 -4.12 0.38
N ILE A 46 -2.70 -4.25 1.62
CA ILE A 46 -1.27 -4.40 1.92
C ILE A 46 -0.71 -5.68 1.32
N LYS A 47 -1.46 -6.79 1.36
CA LYS A 47 -1.06 -8.04 0.68
C LYS A 47 -0.88 -7.85 -0.82
N LEU A 48 -1.77 -7.12 -1.49
CA LEU A 48 -1.66 -6.82 -2.92
C LEU A 48 -0.43 -5.96 -3.22
N ILE A 49 -0.17 -4.93 -2.41
CA ILE A 49 1.02 -4.07 -2.52
C ILE A 49 2.30 -4.91 -2.37
N LEU A 50 2.37 -5.77 -1.36
CA LEU A 50 3.51 -6.64 -1.13
C LEU A 50 3.70 -7.63 -2.29
N LYS A 51 2.63 -8.27 -2.76
CA LYS A 51 2.67 -9.18 -3.91
C LYS A 51 3.22 -8.49 -5.16
N LYS A 52 2.77 -7.26 -5.45
CA LYS A 52 3.26 -6.46 -6.59
C LYS A 52 4.75 -6.15 -6.45
N TYR A 53 5.20 -5.78 -5.26
CA TYR A 53 6.60 -5.48 -4.98
C TYR A 53 7.51 -6.70 -5.12
N ILE A 54 7.09 -7.85 -4.60
CA ILE A 54 7.83 -9.12 -4.77
C ILE A 54 7.91 -9.46 -6.26
N TYR A 55 6.79 -9.40 -6.97
CA TYR A 55 6.72 -9.72 -8.39
C TYR A 55 7.65 -8.84 -9.24
N SER A 56 7.65 -7.52 -9.01
CA SER A 56 8.54 -6.59 -9.73
C SER A 56 10.01 -6.87 -9.45
N LYS A 57 10.36 -7.29 -8.24
CA LYS A 57 11.73 -7.68 -7.87
C LYS A 57 12.13 -9.04 -8.45
N THR A 58 11.23 -10.01 -8.53
CA THR A 58 11.52 -11.32 -9.13
C THR A 58 11.73 -11.25 -10.65
N ILE A 59 11.09 -10.32 -11.35
CA ILE A 59 11.34 -10.10 -12.79
C ILE A 59 12.75 -9.55 -13.04
N LEU A 60 13.33 -8.79 -12.09
CA LEU A 60 14.64 -8.16 -12.24
C LEU A 60 15.83 -9.12 -12.06
N ASN A 61 15.59 -10.33 -11.52
CA ASN A 61 16.57 -11.41 -11.51
C ASN A 61 16.03 -12.62 -12.29
N PRO A 62 15.97 -12.55 -13.64
CA PRO A 62 16.00 -13.78 -14.39
C PRO A 62 17.41 -14.33 -14.16
N VAL A 63 17.52 -15.37 -13.33
CA VAL A 63 18.76 -16.13 -13.17
C VAL A 63 19.27 -16.44 -14.58
N LYS A 64 20.43 -15.88 -14.93
CA LYS A 64 21.19 -16.30 -16.11
C LYS A 64 21.85 -17.64 -15.82
#